data_AF-A0A2H3DFW1-F1
#
_entry.id   AF-A0A2H3DFW1-F1
#
_cell.length_a   1.000
_cell.length_b   1.000
_cell.length_c   1.000
_cell.angle_alpha   90.00
_cell.angle_beta   90.00
_cell.angle_gamma   90.00
#
_symmetry.space_group_name_H-M   'P 1'
#
loop_
_entity.id
_entity.type
_entity.pdbx_description
1 polymer ?
#
loop_
_entity_poly.entity_id
_entity_poly.type
_entity_poly.pdbx_seq_one_letter_code
_entity_poly.pdbx_strand_id
1 'polypeptide(L)'
;MGIKDDKFLGLVKKIEAMENQMFKTPPHDDKRLPELYTLYFKKRDVQDRIRGLKKRIQSTHDVLQLEELECRKCVLRRLGFTTGEDIIDVKAGLCARFLRGIELLLTELIFNGVFNIKPEQCAALLSC
;
A
#
# COMPACT_ATOMS: atom_id res chain seq x y z
N MET A 1 -45.96 19.56 -5.60
CA MET A 1 -44.51 19.88 -5.50
C MET A 1 -43.88 20.40 -6.80
N GLY A 2 -44.49 20.32 -8.00
CA GLY A 2 -44.10 21.15 -9.15
C GLY A 2 -42.69 20.98 -9.74
N ILE A 3 -41.90 20.00 -9.29
CA ILE A 3 -40.54 19.74 -9.77
C ILE A 3 -40.63 19.07 -11.16
N LYS A 4 -40.04 19.71 -12.17
CA LYS A 4 -40.04 19.26 -13.58
C LYS A 4 -38.64 18.98 -14.13
N ASP A 5 -37.64 18.86 -13.26
CA ASP A 5 -36.26 18.58 -13.67
C ASP A 5 -36.15 17.20 -14.33
N ASP A 6 -35.48 17.12 -15.48
CA ASP A 6 -35.38 15.89 -16.26
C ASP A 6 -34.61 14.77 -15.55
N LYS A 7 -33.59 15.11 -14.73
CA LYS A 7 -32.86 14.11 -13.93
C LYS A 7 -33.76 13.56 -12.82
N PHE A 8 -34.55 14.44 -12.20
CA PHE A 8 -35.54 14.03 -11.20
C PHE A 8 -36.60 13.11 -11.80
N LEU A 9 -37.19 13.48 -12.95
CA LEU A 9 -38.15 12.63 -13.67
C LEU A 9 -37.53 11.28 -14.08
N GLY A 10 -36.25 11.28 -14.47
CA GLY A 10 -35.49 10.06 -14.75
C GLY A 10 -35.30 9.15 -13.52
N LEU A 11 -35.06 9.72 -12.34
CA LEU A 11 -34.98 8.97 -11.08
C LEU A 11 -36.32 8.38 -10.68
N VAL A 12 -37.41 9.15 -10.80
CA VAL A 12 -38.77 8.66 -10.49
C VAL A 12 -39.12 7.46 -11.36
N LYS A 13 -38.82 7.51 -12.67
CA LYS A 13 -39.02 6.36 -13.57
C LYS A 13 -38.21 5.13 -13.16
N LYS A 14 -36.98 5.32 -12.66
CA LYS A 14 -36.16 4.20 -12.17
C LYS A 14 -36.72 3.60 -10.87
N ILE A 15 -37.23 4.42 -9.97
CA ILE A 15 -37.90 3.96 -8.74
C ILE A 15 -39.11 3.12 -9.11
N GLU A 16 -39.99 3.64 -9.97
CA GLU A 16 -41.18 2.94 -10.45
C GLU A 16 -40.84 1.61 -11.14
N ALA A 17 -39.78 1.58 -11.95
CA ALA A 17 -39.31 0.34 -12.57
C ALA A 17 -38.84 -0.69 -11.54
N MET A 18 -38.10 -0.26 -10.50
CA MET A 18 -37.63 -1.16 -9.44
C MET A 18 -38.76 -1.64 -8.53
N GLU A 19 -39.73 -0.80 -8.19
CA GLU A 19 -40.93 -1.19 -7.43
C GLU A 19 -41.73 -2.23 -8.20
N ASN A 20 -41.99 -1.99 -9.48
CA ASN A 20 -42.69 -2.96 -10.34
C ASN A 20 -41.97 -4.31 -10.41
N GLN A 21 -40.64 -4.33 -10.42
CA GLN A 21 -39.89 -5.58 -10.36
C GLN A 21 -39.98 -6.24 -8.98
N MET A 22 -39.90 -5.46 -7.89
CA MET A 22 -40.02 -5.96 -6.53
C MET A 22 -41.35 -6.70 -6.33
N PHE A 23 -42.48 -6.09 -6.68
CA PHE A 23 -43.82 -6.70 -6.56
C PHE A 23 -44.00 -7.95 -7.44
N LYS A 24 -43.33 -8.01 -8.60
CA LYS A 24 -43.35 -9.19 -9.49
C LYS A 24 -42.51 -10.36 -8.96
N THR A 25 -41.60 -10.12 -8.01
CA THR A 25 -40.66 -11.15 -7.57
C THR A 25 -41.34 -12.08 -6.55
N PRO A 26 -41.30 -13.41 -6.72
CA PRO A 26 -42.02 -14.37 -5.88
C PRO A 26 -41.86 -14.26 -4.35
N PRO A 27 -40.69 -13.86 -3.81
CA PRO A 27 -40.51 -13.71 -2.37
C PRO A 27 -41.26 -12.52 -1.76
N HIS A 28 -41.79 -11.58 -2.56
CA HIS A 28 -42.41 -10.36 -2.05
C HIS A 28 -43.60 -10.64 -1.11
N ASP A 29 -44.40 -11.66 -1.43
CA ASP A 29 -45.56 -12.08 -0.64
C ASP A 29 -45.26 -13.26 0.31
N ASP A 30 -44.01 -13.73 0.36
CA ASP A 30 -43.63 -14.85 1.21
C ASP A 30 -43.47 -14.38 2.67
N LYS A 31 -44.23 -15.00 3.59
CA LYS A 31 -44.14 -14.74 5.04
C LYS A 31 -42.75 -15.04 5.62
N ARG A 32 -41.96 -15.89 4.94
CA ARG A 32 -40.58 -16.23 5.33
C ARG A 32 -39.56 -15.21 4.85
N LEU A 33 -39.95 -14.22 4.03
CA LEU A 33 -39.05 -13.21 3.48
C LEU A 33 -38.17 -12.54 4.56
N PRO A 34 -38.68 -12.11 5.73
CA PRO A 34 -37.82 -11.50 6.76
C PRO A 34 -36.72 -12.43 7.27
N GLU A 35 -37.04 -13.71 7.50
CA GLU A 35 -36.07 -14.71 7.94
C GLU A 35 -35.04 -15.02 6.85
N LEU A 36 -35.48 -15.21 5.60
CA LEU A 36 -34.60 -15.45 4.47
C LEU A 36 -33.69 -14.24 4.19
N TYR A 37 -34.21 -13.03 4.36
CA TYR A 37 -33.45 -11.80 4.17
C TYR A 37 -32.36 -11.64 5.25
N THR A 38 -32.67 -11.94 6.51
CA THR A 38 -31.65 -11.93 7.58
C THR A 38 -30.57 -13.00 7.37
N LEU A 39 -30.93 -14.20 6.91
CA LEU A 39 -29.96 -15.24 6.55
C LEU A 39 -29.08 -14.82 5.37
N TYR A 40 -29.67 -14.21 4.34
CA TYR A 40 -28.94 -13.68 3.20
C TYR A 40 -27.97 -12.57 3.63
N PHE A 41 -28.41 -11.66 4.50
CA PHE A 41 -27.56 -10.59 5.02
C PHE A 41 -26.35 -11.16 5.79
N LYS A 42 -26.58 -12.12 6.69
CA LYS A 42 -25.49 -12.82 7.41
C LYS A 42 -24.51 -13.49 6.44
N LYS A 43 -25.01 -14.16 5.40
CA LYS A 43 -24.16 -14.77 4.36
C LYS A 43 -23.33 -13.72 3.63
N ARG A 44 -23.93 -12.58 3.28
CA ARG A 44 -23.28 -11.48 2.56
C ARG A 44 -22.19 -10.84 3.41
N ASP A 45 -22.45 -10.57 4.70
CA ASP A 45 -21.45 -10.07 5.65
C ASP A 45 -20.23 -10.99 5.75
N VAL A 46 -20.47 -12.30 5.85
CA VAL A 46 -19.37 -13.29 5.87
C VAL A 46 -18.61 -13.27 4.55
N GLN A 47 -19.28 -13.16 3.40
CA GLN A 47 -18.62 -13.05 2.10
C GLN A 47 -17.80 -11.75 1.94
N ASP A 48 -18.29 -10.63 2.46
CA ASP A 48 -17.59 -9.36 2.48
C ASP A 48 -16.34 -9.45 3.37
N ARG A 49 -16.47 -10.07 4.54
CA ARG A 49 -15.34 -10.34 5.44
C ARG A 49 -14.31 -11.28 4.82
N ILE A 50 -14.73 -12.34 4.13
CA ILE A 50 -13.84 -13.23 3.38
C ILE A 50 -13.10 -12.45 2.28
N ARG A 51 -13.80 -11.61 1.51
CA ARG A 51 -13.17 -10.78 0.47
C ARG A 51 -12.16 -9.80 1.07
N GLY A 52 -12.50 -9.16 2.19
CA GLY A 52 -11.59 -8.28 2.92
C GLY A 52 -10.34 -9.01 3.42
N LEU A 53 -10.50 -10.20 4.00
CA LEU A 53 -9.38 -11.03 4.44
C LEU A 53 -8.50 -11.49 3.28
N LYS A 54 -9.09 -11.93 2.17
CA LYS A 54 -8.32 -12.30 0.97
C LYS A 54 -7.49 -11.14 0.44
N LYS A 55 -8.06 -9.93 0.40
CA LYS A 55 -7.31 -8.71 0.02
C LYS A 55 -6.15 -8.43 0.97
N ARG A 56 -6.36 -8.57 2.28
CA ARG A 56 -5.29 -8.40 3.29
C ARG A 56 -4.19 -9.44 3.13
N ILE A 57 -4.54 -10.70 2.93
CA ILE A 57 -3.59 -11.78 2.69
C ILE A 57 -2.78 -11.48 1.42
N GLN A 58 -3.46 -11.08 0.34
CA GLN A 58 -2.79 -10.69 -0.89
C GLN A 58 -1.83 -9.52 -0.65
N SER A 59 -2.26 -8.44 0.01
CA SER A 59 -1.37 -7.29 0.28
C SER A 59 -0.17 -7.61 1.16
N THR A 60 -0.26 -8.62 2.03
CA THR A 60 0.87 -9.07 2.85
C THR A 60 1.82 -9.98 2.07
N HIS A 61 1.30 -10.78 1.13
CA HIS A 61 2.12 -11.62 0.25
C HIS A 61 2.62 -10.88 -1.00
N ASP A 62 1.98 -9.77 -1.34
CA ASP A 62 2.43 -8.90 -2.41
C ASP A 62 3.86 -8.48 -2.07
N VAL A 63 4.68 -8.67 -3.08
CA VAL A 63 6.14 -8.62 -3.12
C VAL A 63 6.63 -7.16 -3.02
N LEU A 64 5.99 -6.37 -2.16
CA LEU A 64 6.21 -4.95 -1.90
C LEU A 64 7.67 -4.66 -1.53
N GLN A 65 8.34 -5.62 -0.88
CA GLN A 65 9.74 -5.48 -0.49
C GLN A 65 10.73 -5.68 -1.64
N LEU A 66 10.39 -6.39 -2.73
CA LEU A 66 11.34 -6.57 -3.84
C LEU A 66 11.46 -5.32 -4.71
N GLU A 67 10.37 -4.58 -4.94
CA GLU A 67 10.44 -3.31 -5.67
C GLU A 67 11.32 -2.29 -4.94
N GLU A 68 11.09 -2.14 -3.63
CA GLU A 68 11.92 -1.28 -2.78
C GLU A 68 13.38 -1.75 -2.76
N LEU A 69 13.62 -3.06 -2.67
CA LEU A 69 14.96 -3.64 -2.71
C LEU A 69 15.67 -3.33 -4.05
N GLU A 70 15.00 -3.48 -5.19
CA GLU A 70 15.58 -3.17 -6.50
C GLU A 70 15.88 -1.68 -6.66
N CYS A 71 15.00 -0.79 -6.18
CA CYS A 71 15.29 0.64 -6.11
C CYS A 71 16.51 0.94 -5.24
N ARG A 72 16.64 0.30 -4.07
CA ARG A 72 17.80 0.46 -3.18
C ARG A 72 19.09 -0.07 -3.81
N LYS A 73 19.04 -1.25 -4.45
CA LYS A 73 20.18 -1.80 -5.20
C LYS A 73 20.65 -0.87 -6.31
N CYS A 74 19.73 -0.18 -6.99
CA CYS A 74 20.09 0.80 -8.01
C CYS A 74 20.94 1.94 -7.41
N VAL A 75 20.57 2.45 -6.23
CA VAL A 75 21.34 3.46 -5.51
C VAL A 75 22.71 2.92 -5.08
N LEU A 76 22.76 1.71 -4.52
CA LEU A 76 24.02 1.09 -4.09
C LEU A 76 24.99 0.87 -5.26
N ARG A 77 24.48 0.42 -6.42
CA ARG A 77 25.26 0.29 -7.66
C ARG A 77 25.78 1.65 -8.14
N ARG A 78 24.95 2.69 -8.10
CA ARG A 78 25.33 4.05 -8.54
C ARG A 78 26.37 4.70 -7.63
N LEU A 79 26.33 4.42 -6.32
CA LEU A 79 27.30 4.93 -5.36
C LEU A 79 28.60 4.08 -5.30
N GLY A 80 28.64 2.94 -6.00
CA GLY A 80 29.80 2.04 -6.02
C GLY A 80 29.94 1.19 -4.75
N PHE A 81 28.83 0.88 -4.09
CA PHE A 81 28.80 -0.06 -2.96
C PHE A 81 28.69 -1.50 -3.45
N THR A 82 28.05 -1.72 -4.60
CA THR A 82 28.00 -3.02 -5.28
C THR A 82 28.28 -2.87 -6.77
N THR A 83 28.76 -3.95 -7.39
CA THR A 83 28.91 -4.03 -8.85
C THR A 83 27.55 -4.27 -9.54
N GLY A 84 27.54 -4.25 -10.88
CA GLY A 84 26.35 -4.58 -11.68
C GLY A 84 25.79 -5.99 -11.45
N GLU A 85 26.60 -6.90 -10.92
CA GLU A 85 26.24 -8.27 -10.58
C GLU A 85 25.91 -8.45 -9.09
N ASP A 86 25.62 -7.33 -8.39
CA ASP A 86 25.34 -7.28 -6.94
C ASP A 86 26.50 -7.82 -6.07
N ILE A 87 27.75 -7.78 -6.56
CA ILE A 87 28.94 -8.14 -5.78
C ILE A 87 29.36 -6.96 -4.91
N ILE A 88 29.66 -7.22 -3.64
CA ILE A 88 30.06 -6.21 -2.64
C ILE A 88 31.44 -5.64 -2.97
N ASP A 89 31.56 -4.31 -2.92
CA ASP A 89 32.83 -3.59 -3.08
C ASP A 89 33.39 -3.10 -1.72
N VAL A 90 34.59 -2.54 -1.70
CA VAL A 90 35.30 -2.07 -0.50
C VAL A 90 34.47 -1.04 0.28
N LYS A 91 33.76 -0.13 -0.43
CA LYS A 91 32.82 0.82 0.17
C LYS A 91 31.75 0.12 1.00
N ALA A 92 31.13 -0.93 0.47
CA ALA A 92 30.13 -1.69 1.20
C ALA A 92 30.72 -2.47 2.39
N GLY A 93 31.95 -2.98 2.26
CA GLY A 93 32.68 -3.58 3.38
C GLY A 93 32.95 -2.61 4.53
N LEU A 94 33.23 -1.33 4.25
CA LEU A 94 33.33 -0.28 5.28
C LEU A 94 31.95 0.08 5.84
N CYS A 95 30.98 0.28 4.96
CA CYS A 95 29.61 0.65 5.30
C CYS A 95 28.97 -0.32 6.31
N ALA A 96 29.14 -1.62 6.09
CA ALA A 96 28.58 -2.68 6.94
C ALA A 96 29.14 -2.69 8.38
N ARG A 97 30.17 -1.89 8.68
CA ARG A 97 30.73 -1.74 10.03
C ARG A 97 30.02 -0.67 10.85
N PHE A 98 29.22 0.18 10.21
CA PHE A 98 28.39 1.16 10.90
C PHE A 98 27.05 0.53 11.28
N LEU A 99 26.49 0.97 12.40
CA LEU A 99 25.24 0.42 12.98
C LEU A 99 24.11 1.46 12.98
N ARG A 100 24.12 2.44 12.06
CA ARG A 100 23.15 3.55 12.05
C ARG A 100 22.84 3.96 10.61
N GLY A 101 21.58 4.35 10.35
CA GLY A 101 21.04 4.77 9.03
C GLY A 101 21.67 6.00 8.34
N ILE A 102 22.87 6.39 8.75
CA ILE A 102 23.78 7.37 8.11
C ILE A 102 24.99 6.69 7.46
N GLU A 103 25.06 5.36 7.49
CA GLU A 103 26.18 4.52 7.01
C GLU A 103 26.64 4.83 5.58
N LEU A 104 25.71 5.05 4.63
CA LEU A 104 26.05 5.40 3.26
C LEU A 104 26.71 6.78 3.17
N LEU A 105 26.12 7.77 3.85
CA LEU A 105 26.64 9.14 3.86
C LEU A 105 28.02 9.19 4.52
N LEU A 106 28.18 8.55 5.67
CA LEU A 106 29.44 8.53 6.41
C LEU A 106 30.55 7.85 5.59
N THR A 107 30.23 6.74 4.92
CA THR A 107 31.15 6.06 4.01
C THR A 107 31.57 6.98 2.86
N GLU A 108 30.62 7.70 2.24
CA GLU A 108 30.95 8.67 1.18
C GLU A 108 31.82 9.83 1.70
N LEU A 109 31.55 10.36 2.89
CA LEU A 109 32.37 11.43 3.48
C LEU A 109 33.81 10.96 3.75
N ILE A 110 33.99 9.72 4.18
CA ILE A 110 35.33 9.11 4.38
C ILE A 110 36.04 8.94 3.04
N PHE A 111 35.39 8.33 2.04
CA PHE A 111 35.99 8.09 0.73
C PHE A 111 36.28 9.38 -0.05
N ASN A 112 35.52 10.44 0.19
CA ASN A 112 35.77 11.77 -0.38
C ASN A 112 36.79 12.60 0.42
N GLY A 113 37.37 12.05 1.50
CA GLY A 113 38.42 12.70 2.28
C GLY A 113 37.95 13.87 3.15
N VAL A 114 36.65 13.97 3.45
CA VAL A 114 36.07 15.09 4.22
C VAL A 114 36.61 15.13 5.66
N PHE A 115 36.98 13.97 6.22
CA PHE A 115 37.53 13.87 7.56
C PHE A 115 39.03 14.21 7.67
N ASN A 116 39.68 14.68 6.59
CA ASN A 116 41.03 15.23 6.64
C ASN A 116 41.07 16.65 7.26
N ILE A 117 40.34 16.84 8.36
CA ILE A 117 40.19 18.09 9.11
C ILE A 117 40.67 17.87 10.56
N LYS A 118 40.65 18.91 11.39
CA LYS A 118 41.10 18.79 12.78
C LYS A 118 40.15 17.91 13.62
N PRO A 119 40.64 17.18 14.64
CA PRO A 119 39.82 16.29 15.46
C PRO A 119 38.58 16.96 16.06
N GLU A 120 38.69 18.20 16.52
CA GLU A 120 37.58 18.99 17.06
C GLU A 120 36.50 19.30 16.00
N GLN A 121 36.89 19.47 14.74
CA GLN A 121 35.97 19.69 13.62
C GLN A 121 35.30 18.37 13.19
N CYS A 122 36.02 17.25 13.22
CA CYS A 122 35.44 15.92 13.03
C CYS A 122 34.36 15.63 14.10
N ALA A 123 34.65 15.92 15.36
CA ALA A 123 33.70 15.74 16.46
C ALA A 123 32.45 16.62 16.29
N ALA A 124 32.62 17.89 15.87
CA ALA A 124 31.50 18.77 15.56
C ALA A 124 30.65 18.23 14.39
N LEU A 125 31.27 17.76 13.30
CA LEU A 125 30.56 17.21 12.15
C LEU A 125 29.78 15.93 12.48
N LEU A 126 30.34 15.07 13.32
CA LEU A 126 29.71 13.82 13.77
C LEU A 126 28.69 14.00 14.89
N SER A 127 28.51 15.24 15.40
CA SER A 127 27.52 15.54 16.44
C SER A 127 26.10 15.76 15.91
N CYS A 128 25.94 15.86 14.59
CA CYS A 128 24.65 15.92 13.87
C CYS A 128 23.92 14.58 13.88
#